data_AF-A0A6A2FP25-F1
#
_entry.id   AF-A0A6A2FP25-F1
#
_cell.length_a   1.000
_cell.length_b   1.000
_cell.length_c   1.000
_cell.angle_alpha   90.00
_cell.angle_beta   90.00
_cell.angle_gamma   90.00
#
_symmetry.space_group_name_H-M   'P 1'
#
loop_
_entity.id
_entity.type
_entity.pdbx_description
1 polymer ?
#
loop_
_entity_poly.entity_id
_entity_poly.type
_entity_poly.pdbx_seq_one_letter_code
_entity_poly.pdbx_strand_id
1 'polypeptide(L)'
;MSTPKTNGNGAKEVTPATANKTTTQPTAEQLKAQAQKEQAQYFEGLTDLVYKRARFQEHKDAVSELSFEKAHEDIFEHTNQYGGMIVLKDFNQNSYEIKNPKLVMELRNYLLALFDGKITDLENGIFLYSEQKKATPAA
;
A
#
# COMPACT_ATOMS: atom_id res chain seq x y z
N MET A 1 40.82 70.30 44.59
CA MET A 1 39.44 70.60 44.15
C MET A 1 39.18 69.84 42.86
N SER A 2 38.11 69.03 42.87
CA SER A 2 37.41 68.34 41.76
C SER A 2 38.10 67.17 41.01
N THR A 3 37.53 65.96 41.18
CA THR A 3 37.55 64.84 40.22
C THR A 3 36.43 65.02 39.17
N PRO A 4 36.46 64.34 37.99
CA PRO A 4 35.75 63.04 37.79
C PRO A 4 36.41 62.06 36.76
N LYS A 5 36.53 60.74 37.05
CA LYS A 5 35.72 59.53 36.68
C LYS A 5 36.11 58.71 35.42
N THR A 6 36.36 57.40 35.68
CA THR A 6 36.08 56.14 34.89
C THR A 6 36.79 55.95 33.53
N ASN A 7 37.22 54.76 33.06
CA ASN A 7 37.15 53.34 33.44
C ASN A 7 38.28 52.65 32.60
N GLY A 8 39.15 51.80 33.13
CA GLY A 8 38.90 50.34 33.18
C GLY A 8 39.73 49.57 32.14
N ASN A 9 40.96 49.24 32.53
CA ASN A 9 41.93 48.36 31.85
C ASN A 9 41.38 46.94 31.60
N GLY A 10 41.90 46.23 30.58
CA GLY A 10 41.95 44.76 30.62
C GLY A 10 41.87 44.06 29.26
N ALA A 11 43.02 43.57 28.79
CA ALA A 11 43.13 42.65 27.66
C ALA A 11 42.25 41.40 27.88
N LYS A 12 41.55 40.94 26.83
CA LYS A 12 40.92 39.62 26.80
C LYS A 12 41.70 38.71 25.86
N GLU A 13 42.36 37.72 26.45
CA GLU A 13 42.78 36.50 25.78
C GLU A 13 41.58 35.86 25.08
N VAL A 14 41.78 35.46 23.83
CA VAL A 14 40.80 34.70 23.05
C VAL A 14 41.05 33.22 23.36
N THR A 15 40.20 32.62 24.17
CA THR A 15 40.16 31.18 24.38
C THR A 15 39.63 30.47 23.12
N PRO A 16 40.20 29.31 22.71
CA PRO A 16 39.62 28.51 21.64
C PRO A 16 38.24 28.00 22.06
N ALA A 17 37.24 28.12 21.18
CA ALA A 17 35.94 27.53 21.40
C ALA A 17 36.06 25.99 21.36
N THR A 18 36.04 25.35 22.53
CA THR A 18 35.85 23.90 22.64
C THR A 18 34.41 23.59 22.26
N ALA A 19 34.16 23.35 20.97
CA ALA A 19 32.93 22.74 20.51
C ALA A 19 32.92 21.26 20.91
N ASN A 20 32.65 20.99 22.19
CA ASN A 20 32.26 19.65 22.64
C ASN A 20 30.86 19.39 22.08
N LYS A 21 30.80 18.89 20.84
CA LYS A 21 29.62 18.23 20.32
C LYS A 21 29.50 16.91 21.07
N THR A 22 28.78 16.91 22.19
CA THR A 22 28.41 15.69 22.88
C THR A 22 27.52 14.89 21.93
N THR A 23 28.13 13.99 21.17
CA THR A 23 27.41 12.98 20.41
C THR A 23 26.94 11.96 21.44
N THR A 24 25.79 12.22 22.06
CA THR A 24 25.18 11.28 22.99
C THR A 24 24.76 10.06 22.18
N GLN A 25 25.55 9.00 22.25
CA GLN A 25 25.24 7.73 21.62
C GLN A 25 23.99 7.15 22.30
N PRO A 26 23.01 6.63 21.54
CA PRO A 26 21.76 6.13 22.12
C PRO A 26 22.04 4.99 23.11
N THR A 27 21.25 4.96 24.20
CA THR A 27 21.38 3.90 25.21
C THR A 27 20.88 2.56 24.68
N ALA A 28 21.32 1.46 25.32
CA ALA A 28 20.85 0.11 24.98
C ALA A 28 19.31 0.00 25.06
N GLU A 29 18.66 0.60 26.06
CA GLU A 29 17.19 0.69 26.11
C GLU A 29 16.58 1.44 24.93
N GLN A 30 17.18 2.56 24.49
CA GLN A 30 16.68 3.33 23.34
C GLN A 30 16.80 2.54 22.04
N LEU A 31 17.92 1.83 21.84
CA LEU A 31 18.13 0.95 20.69
C LEU A 31 17.13 -0.21 20.70
N LYS A 32 16.87 -0.82 21.86
CA LYS A 32 15.90 -1.90 22.00
C LYS A 32 14.47 -1.43 21.73
N ALA A 33 14.07 -0.28 22.26
CA ALA A 33 12.75 0.30 22.02
C ALA A 33 12.56 0.67 20.53
N GLN A 34 13.61 1.20 19.90
CA GLN A 34 13.60 1.48 18.47
C GLN A 34 13.47 0.21 17.62
N ALA A 35 14.24 -0.84 17.92
CA ALA A 35 14.15 -2.12 17.22
C ALA A 35 12.76 -2.77 17.37
N GLN A 36 12.14 -2.69 18.55
CA GLN A 36 10.76 -3.17 18.76
C GLN A 36 9.74 -2.37 17.94
N LYS A 37 9.90 -1.05 17.86
CA LYS A 37 9.04 -0.18 17.06
C LYS A 37 9.17 -0.48 15.56
N GLU A 38 10.39 -0.66 15.08
CA GLU A 38 10.68 -1.05 13.69
C GLU A 38 10.10 -2.43 13.38
N GLN A 39 10.19 -3.37 14.32
CA GLN A 39 9.57 -4.69 14.19
C GLN A 39 8.04 -4.63 14.15
N ALA A 40 7.40 -3.78 14.96
CA ALA A 40 5.95 -3.58 14.95
C ALA A 40 5.48 -2.98 13.61
N GLN A 41 6.14 -1.92 13.15
CA GLN A 41 5.87 -1.29 11.85
C GLN A 41 6.05 -2.27 10.69
N TYR A 42 7.07 -3.12 10.77
CA TYR A 42 7.27 -4.20 9.82
C TYR A 42 6.02 -5.10 9.74
N PHE A 43 5.58 -5.66 10.87
CA PHE A 43 4.43 -6.59 10.86
C PHE A 43 3.13 -5.91 10.45
N GLU A 44 2.93 -4.65 10.81
CA GLU A 44 1.77 -3.87 10.39
C GLU A 44 1.70 -3.72 8.86
N GLY A 45 2.81 -3.32 8.21
CA GLY A 45 2.86 -3.21 6.75
C GLY A 45 2.67 -4.54 6.03
N LEU A 46 3.23 -5.62 6.55
CA LEU A 46 3.01 -6.97 6.01
C LEU A 46 1.53 -7.40 6.13
N THR A 47 0.91 -7.09 7.27
CA THR A 47 -0.50 -7.42 7.52
C THR A 47 -1.41 -6.67 6.56
N ASP A 48 -1.16 -5.38 6.32
CA ASP A 48 -1.91 -4.57 5.35
C ASP A 48 -1.82 -5.13 3.93
N LEU A 49 -0.62 -5.53 3.49
CA LEU A 49 -0.41 -6.13 2.17
C LEU A 49 -1.18 -7.45 2.01
N VAL A 50 -1.09 -8.35 3.00
CA VAL A 50 -1.81 -9.64 2.99
C VAL A 50 -3.31 -9.43 3.01
N TYR A 51 -3.81 -8.50 3.83
CA TYR A 51 -5.23 -8.16 3.91
C TYR A 51 -5.76 -7.65 2.56
N LYS A 52 -5.04 -6.72 1.92
CA LYS A 52 -5.41 -6.21 0.59
C LYS A 52 -5.44 -7.32 -0.45
N ARG A 53 -4.47 -8.23 -0.44
CA ARG A 53 -4.41 -9.37 -1.38
C ARG A 53 -5.62 -10.28 -1.22
N ALA A 54 -6.00 -10.60 0.02
CA ALA A 54 -7.20 -11.40 0.30
C ALA A 54 -8.46 -10.72 -0.23
N ARG A 55 -8.59 -9.40 -0.04
CA ARG A 55 -9.76 -8.65 -0.50
C ARG A 55 -9.89 -8.59 -2.03
N PHE A 56 -8.78 -8.45 -2.74
CA PHE A 56 -8.80 -8.53 -4.22
C PHE A 56 -9.13 -9.94 -4.71
N GLN A 57 -8.71 -10.99 -3.98
CA GLN A 57 -9.11 -12.36 -4.29
C GLN A 57 -10.62 -12.55 -4.13
N GLU A 58 -11.21 -12.12 -3.01
CA GLU A 58 -12.66 -12.19 -2.78
C GLU A 58 -13.45 -11.47 -3.89
N HIS A 59 -12.99 -10.29 -4.32
CA HIS A 59 -13.61 -9.56 -5.42
C HIS A 59 -13.45 -10.25 -6.77
N LYS A 60 -12.30 -10.87 -7.04
CA LYS A 60 -12.08 -11.68 -8.24
C LYS A 60 -13.03 -12.87 -8.27
N ASP A 61 -13.16 -13.58 -7.16
CA ASP A 61 -14.02 -14.76 -7.07
C ASP A 61 -15.48 -14.36 -7.33
N ALA A 62 -15.97 -13.29 -6.69
CA ALA A 62 -17.32 -12.75 -6.92
C ALA A 62 -17.58 -12.36 -8.38
N VAL A 63 -16.60 -11.76 -9.07
CA VAL A 63 -16.74 -11.40 -10.49
C VAL A 63 -16.65 -12.64 -11.40
N SER A 64 -15.88 -13.65 -11.00
CA SER A 64 -15.72 -14.88 -11.77
C SER A 64 -17.00 -15.72 -11.79
N GLU A 65 -17.78 -15.69 -10.70
CA GLU A 65 -19.07 -16.38 -10.55
C GLU A 65 -20.19 -15.78 -11.41
N LEU A 66 -20.00 -14.55 -11.93
CA LEU A 66 -20.90 -13.98 -12.92
C LEU A 66 -20.89 -14.87 -14.16
N SER A 67 -22.01 -15.56 -14.39
CA SER A 67 -22.23 -16.43 -15.53
C SER A 67 -23.17 -15.76 -16.54
N PHE A 68 -22.87 -15.98 -17.82
CA PHE A 68 -23.71 -15.58 -18.94
C PHE A 68 -24.10 -16.86 -19.68
N GLU A 69 -25.37 -17.01 -20.08
CA GLU A 69 -25.74 -18.19 -20.87
C GLU A 69 -25.13 -18.09 -22.26
N LYS A 70 -24.39 -19.12 -22.67
CA LYS A 70 -23.66 -19.19 -23.94
C LYS A 70 -24.53 -18.91 -25.17
N ALA A 71 -25.81 -19.27 -25.12
CA ALA A 71 -26.77 -18.99 -26.18
C ALA A 71 -26.96 -17.48 -26.44
N HIS A 72 -26.76 -16.63 -25.42
CA HIS A 72 -26.87 -15.18 -25.58
C HIS A 72 -25.59 -14.53 -26.11
N GLU A 73 -24.43 -15.18 -25.93
CA GLU A 73 -23.15 -14.75 -26.52
C GLU A 73 -23.18 -14.95 -28.05
N ASP A 74 -23.58 -16.14 -28.51
CA ASP A 74 -23.66 -16.49 -29.93
C ASP A 74 -24.68 -15.63 -30.70
N ILE A 75 -25.84 -15.31 -30.09
CA ILE A 75 -26.87 -14.44 -30.69
C ILE A 75 -26.37 -12.99 -30.84
N PHE A 76 -25.53 -12.53 -29.92
CA PHE A 76 -24.94 -11.20 -29.97
C PHE A 76 -23.83 -11.09 -31.03
N GLU A 77 -22.93 -12.07 -31.10
CA GLU A 77 -21.82 -12.06 -32.06
C GLU A 77 -22.27 -12.18 -33.53
N HIS A 78 -23.41 -12.82 -33.78
CA HIS A 78 -23.80 -13.20 -35.14
C HIS A 78 -25.14 -12.65 -35.64
N THR A 79 -26.01 -12.11 -34.78
CA THR A 79 -27.41 -11.86 -35.20
C THR A 79 -28.00 -10.50 -34.85
N ASN A 80 -27.52 -9.78 -33.82
CA ASN A 80 -27.93 -8.38 -33.58
C ASN A 80 -27.12 -7.69 -32.46
N GLN A 81 -26.37 -6.64 -32.80
CA GLN A 81 -25.60 -5.85 -31.82
C GLN A 81 -26.46 -5.04 -30.81
N TYR A 82 -27.78 -4.92 -31.05
CA TYR A 82 -28.67 -4.06 -30.25
C TYR A 82 -29.90 -4.78 -29.66
N GLY A 83 -30.04 -6.09 -29.86
CA GLY A 83 -31.25 -6.85 -29.49
C GLY A 83 -31.04 -8.03 -28.53
N GLY A 84 -29.79 -8.44 -28.28
CA GLY A 84 -29.51 -9.52 -27.35
C GLY A 84 -29.68 -9.05 -25.90
N MET A 85 -30.63 -9.63 -25.18
CA MET A 85 -30.72 -9.45 -23.73
C MET A 85 -29.97 -10.60 -23.05
N ILE A 86 -29.04 -10.28 -22.14
CA ILE A 86 -28.46 -11.27 -21.22
C ILE A 86 -29.12 -11.14 -19.87
N VAL A 87 -29.44 -12.26 -19.24
CA VAL A 87 -29.88 -12.32 -17.85
C VAL A 87 -28.67 -12.67 -16.98
N LEU A 88 -28.27 -11.73 -16.11
CA LEU A 88 -27.26 -11.95 -15.08
C LEU A 88 -27.95 -12.42 -13.81
N LYS A 89 -27.44 -13.49 -13.19
CA LYS A 89 -27.89 -13.96 -11.87
C LYS A 89 -26.85 -13.63 -10.81
N ASP A 90 -27.29 -13.01 -9.72
CA ASP A 90 -26.44 -12.80 -8.53
C ASP A 90 -26.42 -14.01 -7.59
N PHE A 91 -25.65 -13.91 -6.51
CA PHE A 91 -25.55 -14.93 -5.46
C PHE A 91 -26.88 -15.27 -4.77
N ASN A 92 -27.83 -14.32 -4.75
CA ASN A 92 -29.16 -14.49 -4.18
C ASN A 92 -30.18 -14.99 -5.23
N GLN A 93 -29.72 -15.33 -6.43
CA GLN A 93 -30.53 -15.69 -7.61
C GLN A 93 -31.44 -14.58 -8.14
N ASN A 94 -31.16 -13.32 -7.80
CA ASN A 94 -31.82 -12.20 -8.46
C ASN A 94 -31.37 -12.13 -9.92
N SER A 95 -32.32 -11.89 -10.81
CA SER A 95 -32.08 -11.84 -12.25
C SER A 95 -32.10 -10.40 -12.75
N TYR A 96 -31.08 -10.03 -13.52
CA TYR A 96 -30.90 -8.69 -14.09
C TYR A 96 -30.87 -8.78 -15.61
N GLU A 97 -31.81 -8.11 -16.28
CA GLU A 97 -31.84 -8.03 -17.74
C GLU A 97 -30.93 -6.90 -18.25
N ILE A 98 -30.00 -7.26 -19.12
CA ILE A 98 -28.97 -6.36 -19.63
C ILE A 98 -29.18 -6.20 -21.14
N LYS A 99 -29.52 -4.96 -21.54
CA LYS A 99 -29.79 -4.58 -22.93
C LYS A 99 -28.54 -4.42 -23.80
N ASN A 100 -27.36 -4.26 -23.18
CA ASN A 100 -26.07 -4.20 -23.87
C ASN A 100 -25.09 -5.20 -23.24
N PRO A 101 -25.15 -6.47 -23.65
CA PRO A 101 -24.40 -7.54 -23.02
C PRO A 101 -22.88 -7.45 -23.23
N LYS A 102 -22.44 -6.95 -24.38
CA LYS A 102 -21.01 -6.83 -24.71
C LYS A 102 -20.26 -5.98 -23.71
N LEU A 103 -20.81 -4.82 -23.35
CA LEU A 103 -20.17 -3.93 -22.38
C LEU A 103 -19.99 -4.62 -21.02
N VAL A 104 -20.95 -5.46 -20.63
CA VAL A 104 -20.91 -6.15 -19.33
C VAL A 104 -19.93 -7.32 -19.35
N MET A 105 -19.84 -8.05 -20.45
CA MET A 105 -18.82 -9.08 -20.65
C MET A 105 -17.41 -8.49 -20.70
N GLU A 106 -17.21 -7.40 -21.45
CA GLU A 106 -15.93 -6.67 -21.53
C GLU A 106 -15.54 -6.11 -20.17
N LEU A 107 -16.48 -5.52 -19.43
CA LEU A 107 -16.23 -5.02 -18.08
C LEU A 107 -15.86 -6.15 -17.11
N ARG A 108 -16.57 -7.29 -17.15
CA ARG A 108 -16.23 -8.48 -16.34
C ARG A 108 -14.79 -8.92 -16.63
N ASN A 109 -14.44 -9.10 -17.90
CA ASN A 109 -13.12 -9.57 -18.30
C ASN A 109 -12.03 -8.55 -17.93
N TYR A 110 -12.29 -7.26 -18.10
CA TYR A 110 -11.40 -6.20 -17.66
C TYR A 110 -11.18 -6.23 -16.14
N LEU A 111 -12.24 -6.38 -15.34
CA LEU A 111 -12.14 -6.46 -13.88
C LEU A 111 -11.34 -7.67 -13.42
N LEU A 112 -11.55 -8.84 -14.05
CA LEU A 112 -10.76 -10.04 -13.75
C LEU A 112 -9.27 -9.82 -14.01
N ALA A 113 -8.91 -9.27 -15.18
CA ALA A 113 -7.52 -8.96 -15.51
C ALA A 113 -6.91 -7.92 -14.57
N LEU A 114 -7.70 -6.90 -14.18
CA LEU A 114 -7.28 -5.88 -13.22
C LEU A 114 -6.99 -6.50 -11.85
N PHE A 115 -7.86 -7.38 -11.36
CA PHE A 115 -7.67 -8.05 -10.08
C PHE A 115 -6.45 -8.99 -10.10
N ASP A 116 -6.24 -9.72 -11.19
CA ASP A 116 -5.03 -10.55 -11.37
C ASP A 116 -3.75 -9.71 -11.29
N GLY A 117 -3.73 -8.55 -11.95
CA GLY A 117 -2.63 -7.60 -11.85
C GLY A 117 -2.41 -7.11 -10.42
N LYS A 118 -3.48 -6.71 -9.73
CA LYS A 118 -3.39 -6.23 -8.33
C LYS A 118 -2.94 -7.31 -7.35
N ILE A 119 -3.41 -8.54 -7.52
CA ILE A 119 -2.98 -9.67 -6.71
C ILE A 119 -1.48 -9.93 -6.93
N THR A 120 -1.04 -9.94 -8.19
CA THR A 120 0.39 -10.13 -8.55
C THR A 120 1.27 -9.03 -7.95
N ASP A 121 0.87 -7.76 -8.06
CA ASP A 121 1.60 -6.62 -7.48
C ASP A 121 1.73 -6.76 -5.95
N LEU A 122 0.66 -7.18 -5.28
CA LEU A 122 0.64 -7.39 -3.83
C LEU A 122 1.47 -8.61 -3.41
N GLU A 123 1.43 -9.70 -4.16
CA GLU A 123 2.27 -10.89 -3.92
C GLU A 123 3.76 -10.56 -4.06
N ASN A 124 4.13 -9.79 -5.09
CA ASN A 124 5.48 -9.25 -5.25
C ASN A 124 5.86 -8.32 -4.08
N GLY A 125 4.94 -7.46 -3.67
CA GLY A 125 5.11 -6.57 -2.51
C GLY A 125 5.39 -7.37 -1.23
N ILE A 126 4.58 -8.39 -0.94
CA ILE A 126 4.75 -9.29 0.22
C ILE A 126 6.11 -10.00 0.16
N PHE A 127 6.49 -10.51 -1.00
CA PHE A 127 7.78 -11.18 -1.19
C PHE A 127 8.96 -10.24 -0.91
N LEU A 128 8.98 -9.06 -1.51
CA LEU A 128 10.02 -8.05 -1.31
C LEU A 128 10.08 -7.58 0.15
N TYR A 129 8.92 -7.40 0.77
CA TYR A 129 8.81 -7.02 2.18
C TYR A 129 9.46 -8.09 3.09
N SER A 130 9.26 -9.37 2.77
CA SER A 130 9.88 -10.48 3.50
C SER A 130 11.40 -10.57 3.33
N GLU A 131 11.92 -10.16 2.17
CA GLU A 131 13.35 -10.16 1.85
C GLU A 131 14.08 -8.98 2.53
N GLN A 132 13.46 -7.80 2.63
CA GLN A 132 14.03 -6.63 3.32
C GLN A 132 14.36 -6.92 4.78
N LYS A 133 13.62 -7.79 5.47
CA LYS A 133 13.93 -8.17 6.85
C LYS A 133 15.14 -9.11 6.97
N LYS A 134 15.45 -9.90 5.94
CA LYS A 134 16.64 -10.77 5.94
C LYS A 134 17.93 -9.96 5.75
N ALA A 135 17.84 -8.82 5.07
CA ALA A 135 18.99 -7.96 4.75
C ALA A 135 19.47 -7.07 5.91
N THR A 136 18.73 -6.99 7.01
CA THR A 136 19.16 -6.28 8.23
C THR A 136 19.67 -7.31 9.25
N PRO A 137 20.95 -7.69 9.22
CA PRO A 137 21.52 -8.48 10.31
C PRO A 137 21.47 -7.68 11.61
N ALA A 138 21.18 -8.37 12.71
CA ALA A 138 21.27 -7.80 14.05
C ALA A 138 22.66 -7.18 14.26
N ALA A 139 22.69 -5.87 14.49
CA ALA A 139 23.88 -5.16 14.95
C ALA A 139 24.08 -5.38 16.46
#